data_AF-A0A846TWQ8-F1
#
_entry.id   AF-A0A846TWQ8-F1
#
_cell.length_a   1.000
_cell.length_b   1.000
_cell.length_c   1.000
_cell.angle_alpha   90.00
_cell.angle_beta   90.00
_cell.angle_gamma   90.00
#
_symmetry.space_group_name_H-M   'P 1'
#
loop_
_entity.id
_entity.type
_entity.pdbx_description
1 polymer ?
#
loop_
_entity_poly.entity_id
_entity_poly.type
_entity_poly.pdbx_seq_one_letter_code
_entity_poly.pdbx_strand_id
1 'polypeptide(L)'
;MKKEKNQFKNKKNFWRWVAGSLFLILFGTSAIINIAYLPKYFVLKNQNELEKNQLLNINVSAYNEENGSTKLFTYIYQTTQKTLANLMIQDSKTFYLTHNGTWLDAISYYNNQEKQTIASKDPYYWMVYNNGEISGVGIADLLIHNGDKIELRYQHY
;
A
#
# COMPACT_ATOMS: atom_id res chain seq x y z
N MET A 1 -10.42 80.60 -30.11
CA MET A 1 -10.39 79.12 -30.20
C MET A 1 -9.25 78.57 -29.34
N LYS A 2 -9.50 78.09 -28.12
CA LYS A 2 -8.48 77.43 -27.27
C LYS A 2 -9.13 76.56 -26.17
N LYS A 3 -9.92 75.56 -26.56
CA LYS A 3 -10.56 74.59 -25.63
C LYS A 3 -10.62 73.17 -26.21
N GLU A 4 -9.50 72.61 -26.66
CA GLU A 4 -9.51 71.20 -27.12
C GLU A 4 -8.32 70.34 -26.67
N LYS A 5 -7.29 70.90 -26.04
CA LYS A 5 -6.08 70.11 -25.70
C LYS A 5 -6.11 69.38 -24.34
N ASN A 6 -7.14 69.57 -23.51
CA ASN A 6 -7.16 69.01 -22.15
C ASN A 6 -7.83 67.63 -21.99
N GLN A 7 -8.59 67.14 -22.96
CA GLN A 7 -9.29 65.85 -22.81
C GLN A 7 -8.42 64.62 -23.15
N PHE A 8 -7.40 64.76 -24.01
CA PHE A 8 -6.57 63.62 -24.43
C PHE A 8 -5.55 63.15 -23.37
N LYS A 9 -5.14 64.04 -22.45
CA LYS A 9 -4.14 63.72 -21.42
C LYS A 9 -4.69 62.76 -20.35
N ASN A 10 -6.01 62.74 -20.15
CA ASN A 10 -6.65 61.97 -19.09
C ASN A 10 -6.89 60.49 -19.48
N LYS A 11 -7.19 60.21 -20.76
CA LYS A 11 -7.39 58.84 -21.26
C LYS A 11 -6.12 57.98 -21.17
N LYS A 12 -4.94 58.56 -21.39
CA LYS A 12 -3.66 57.83 -21.35
C LYS A 12 -3.28 57.39 -19.93
N ASN A 13 -3.69 58.15 -18.91
CA ASN A 13 -3.44 57.82 -17.50
C ASN A 13 -4.41 56.75 -16.98
N PHE A 14 -5.65 56.73 -17.48
CA PHE A 14 -6.65 55.72 -17.13
C PHE A 14 -6.20 54.30 -17.55
N TRP A 15 -5.74 54.13 -18.79
CA TRP A 15 -5.27 52.82 -19.27
C TRP A 15 -4.01 52.33 -18.54
N ARG A 16 -3.14 53.23 -18.07
CA ARG A 16 -1.98 52.87 -17.24
C ARG A 16 -2.41 52.37 -15.85
N TRP A 17 -3.44 52.97 -15.26
CA TRP A 17 -4.02 52.52 -13.99
C TRP A 17 -4.73 51.17 -14.12
N VAL A 18 -5.49 50.95 -15.19
CA VAL A 18 -6.15 49.67 -15.48
C VAL A 18 -5.14 48.55 -15.73
N ALA A 19 -4.08 48.80 -16.50
CA ALA A 19 -3.02 47.82 -16.74
C ALA A 19 -2.24 47.46 -15.46
N GLY A 20 -1.93 48.45 -14.61
CA GLY A 20 -1.25 48.21 -13.34
C GLY A 20 -2.09 47.43 -12.32
N SER A 21 -3.41 47.64 -12.30
CA SER A 21 -4.32 46.92 -11.39
C SER A 21 -4.59 45.48 -11.85
N LEU A 22 -4.69 45.22 -13.16
CA LEU A 22 -4.77 43.86 -13.70
C LEU A 22 -3.50 43.03 -13.41
N PHE A 23 -2.32 43.66 -13.47
CA PHE A 23 -1.06 42.98 -13.13
C PHE A 23 -1.00 42.58 -11.65
N LEU A 24 -1.49 43.43 -10.73
CA LEU A 24 -1.56 43.11 -9.30
C LEU A 24 -2.54 41.97 -8.96
N ILE A 25 -3.64 41.83 -9.71
CA ILE A 25 -4.62 40.75 -9.51
C ILE A 25 -4.09 39.40 -10.04
N LEU A 26 -3.39 39.41 -11.18
CA LEU A 26 -2.81 38.21 -11.79
C LEU A 26 -1.61 37.64 -11.01
N PHE A 27 -0.81 38.49 -10.36
CA PHE A 27 0.32 38.05 -9.52
C PHE A 27 -0.02 37.91 -8.03
N GLY A 28 -1.05 38.59 -7.53
CA GLY A 28 -1.52 38.43 -6.14
C GLY A 28 -2.22 37.09 -5.90
N THR A 29 -2.97 36.58 -6.88
CA THR A 29 -3.67 35.30 -6.76
C THR A 29 -2.75 34.09 -6.90
N SER A 30 -1.68 34.17 -7.69
CA SER A 30 -0.71 33.07 -7.82
C SER A 30 0.18 32.88 -6.59
N ALA A 31 0.50 33.95 -5.85
CA ALA A 31 1.24 33.86 -4.59
C ALA A 31 0.41 33.26 -3.44
N ILE A 32 -0.88 33.61 -3.35
CA ILE A 32 -1.77 33.11 -2.29
C ILE A 32 -2.11 31.62 -2.48
N ILE A 33 -2.30 31.17 -3.73
CA ILE A 33 -2.55 29.74 -4.01
C ILE A 33 -1.31 28.90 -3.69
N ASN A 34 -0.09 29.42 -3.88
CA ASN A 34 1.11 28.67 -3.50
C ASN A 34 1.27 28.54 -1.97
N ILE A 35 1.07 29.62 -1.20
CA ILE A 35 1.37 29.60 0.25
C ILE A 35 0.34 28.77 1.05
N ALA A 36 -0.94 28.77 0.64
CA ALA A 36 -1.98 28.05 1.39
C ALA A 36 -2.04 26.54 1.10
N TYR A 37 -1.63 26.11 -0.10
CA TYR A 37 -1.80 24.72 -0.54
C TYR A 37 -0.51 23.89 -0.50
N LEU A 38 0.67 24.50 -0.63
CA LEU A 38 1.95 23.78 -0.52
C LEU A 38 2.10 23.01 0.80
N PRO A 39 1.80 23.59 1.99
CA PRO A 39 1.96 22.87 3.25
C PRO A 39 1.06 21.63 3.32
N LYS A 40 -0.19 21.73 2.86
CA LYS A 40 -1.14 20.60 2.85
C LYS A 40 -0.69 19.50 1.88
N TYR A 41 -0.20 19.88 0.71
CA TYR A 41 0.32 18.90 -0.26
C TYR A 41 1.56 18.16 0.27
N PHE A 42 2.51 18.86 0.90
CA PHE A 42 3.69 18.23 1.50
C PHE A 42 3.32 17.30 2.67
N VAL A 43 2.37 17.71 3.52
CA VAL A 43 1.90 16.87 4.64
C VAL A 43 1.22 15.61 4.11
N LEU A 44 0.31 15.72 3.14
CA LEU A 44 -0.38 14.56 2.55
C LEU A 44 0.57 13.64 1.78
N LYS A 45 1.54 14.19 1.05
CA LYS A 45 2.54 13.40 0.34
C LYS A 45 3.43 12.64 1.33
N ASN A 46 3.88 13.29 2.40
CA ASN A 46 4.72 12.64 3.41
C ASN A 46 3.95 11.58 4.21
N GLN A 47 2.68 11.81 4.54
CA GLN A 47 1.84 10.79 5.20
C GLN A 47 1.65 9.55 4.32
N ASN A 48 1.34 9.73 3.04
CA ASN A 48 1.22 8.61 2.10
C ASN A 48 2.55 7.87 1.92
N GLU A 49 3.69 8.57 1.91
CA GLU A 49 5.01 7.92 1.84
C GLU A 49 5.38 7.19 3.15
N LEU A 50 4.95 7.68 4.31
CA LEU A 50 5.12 7.02 5.61
C LEU A 50 4.28 5.74 5.71
N GLU A 51 3.00 5.78 5.30
CA GLU A 51 2.14 4.58 5.28
C GLU A 51 2.60 3.55 4.24
N LYS A 52 3.23 3.99 3.15
CA LYS A 52 3.79 3.08 2.13
C LYS A 52 5.06 2.36 2.59
N ASN A 53 5.75 2.90 3.60
CA ASN A 53 6.99 2.36 4.14
C ASN A 53 6.85 1.85 5.58
N GLN A 54 5.62 1.74 6.09
CA GLN A 54 5.40 1.20 7.43
C GLN A 54 5.84 -0.26 7.47
N LEU A 55 6.82 -0.54 8.32
CA LEU A 55 7.27 -1.91 8.58
C LEU A 55 6.19 -2.63 9.40
N LEU A 56 5.70 -3.74 8.85
CA LEU A 56 4.73 -4.63 9.48
C LEU A 56 5.47 -5.81 10.10
N ASN A 57 5.11 -6.15 11.33
CA ASN A 57 5.53 -7.38 11.99
C ASN A 57 4.36 -8.36 11.95
N ILE A 58 4.49 -9.44 11.19
CA ILE A 58 3.45 -10.46 11.01
C ILE A 58 3.96 -11.79 11.56
N ASN A 59 3.11 -12.50 12.31
CA ASN A 59 3.40 -13.86 12.71
C ASN A 59 2.75 -14.82 11.72
N VAL A 60 3.54 -15.66 11.04
CA VAL A 60 3.04 -16.68 10.11
C VAL A 60 3.41 -18.05 10.66
N SER A 61 2.39 -18.87 10.89
CA SER A 61 2.56 -20.24 11.35
C SER A 61 1.93 -21.21 10.36
N ALA A 62 2.53 -22.39 10.21
CA ALA A 62 1.98 -23.45 9.37
C ALA A 62 1.73 -24.71 10.19
N TYR A 63 0.62 -25.39 9.91
CA TYR A 63 0.17 -26.59 10.60
C TYR A 63 -0.20 -27.66 9.58
N ASN A 64 0.21 -28.90 9.83
CA ASN A 64 -0.35 -30.05 9.17
C ASN A 64 -1.48 -30.62 10.05
N GLU A 65 -2.70 -30.72 9.52
CA GLU A 65 -3.86 -31.26 10.24
C GLU A 65 -4.34 -32.63 9.71
N GLU A 66 -3.59 -33.26 8.78
CA GLU A 66 -3.93 -34.56 8.19
C GLU A 66 -4.12 -35.66 9.25
N ASN A 67 -3.26 -35.69 10.27
CA ASN A 67 -3.27 -36.68 11.34
C ASN A 67 -3.30 -36.03 12.74
N GLY A 68 -3.97 -34.88 12.84
CA GLY A 68 -3.98 -34.01 14.03
C GLY A 68 -3.05 -32.80 13.89
N SER A 69 -3.33 -31.73 14.64
CA SER A 69 -2.71 -30.41 14.43
C SER A 69 -1.24 -30.39 14.87
N THR A 70 -0.34 -30.60 13.91
CA THR A 70 1.11 -30.56 14.10
C THR A 70 1.66 -29.27 13.53
N LYS A 71 2.29 -28.46 14.39
CA LYS A 71 2.94 -27.22 13.95
C LYS A 71 4.22 -27.52 13.17
N LEU A 72 4.31 -27.02 11.95
CA LEU A 72 5.45 -27.16 11.06
C LEU A 72 6.51 -26.07 11.34
N PHE A 73 6.05 -24.83 11.48
CA PHE A 73 6.89 -23.70 11.88
C PHE A 73 6.05 -22.53 12.40
N THR A 74 6.76 -21.58 13.00
CA THR A 74 6.30 -20.21 13.27
C THR A 74 7.43 -19.25 12.93
N TYR A 75 7.18 -18.31 12.03
CA TYR A 75 8.12 -17.27 11.64
C TYR A 75 7.53 -15.89 11.90
N ILE A 76 8.39 -14.95 12.26
CA ILE A 76 8.05 -13.53 12.39
C ILE A 76 8.63 -12.83 11.16
N TYR A 77 7.76 -12.31 10.31
CA TYR A 77 8.14 -11.55 9.13
C TYR A 77 8.12 -10.06 9.45
N GLN A 78 9.20 -9.38 9.08
CA GLN A 78 9.27 -7.92 8.99
C GLN A 78 9.18 -7.54 7.53
N THR A 79 8.07 -6.92 7.12
CA THR A 79 7.82 -6.63 5.71
C THR A 79 7.14 -5.28 5.50
N THR A 80 7.27 -4.72 4.31
CA THR A 80 6.46 -3.58 3.84
C THR A 80 5.37 -4.01 2.86
N GLN A 81 5.25 -5.32 2.60
CA GLN A 81 4.22 -5.86 1.73
C GLN A 81 2.84 -5.72 2.35
N LYS A 82 1.85 -5.41 1.50
CA LYS A 82 0.47 -5.16 1.93
C LYS A 82 -0.43 -6.38 1.85
N THR A 83 -0.07 -7.37 1.04
CA THR A 83 -0.84 -8.60 0.86
C THR A 83 -0.03 -9.80 1.28
N LEU A 84 -0.73 -10.87 1.71
CA LEU A 84 -0.08 -12.11 2.09
C LEU A 84 0.66 -12.75 0.90
N ALA A 85 0.08 -12.73 -0.30
CA ALA A 85 0.74 -13.24 -1.51
C ALA A 85 2.08 -12.54 -1.78
N ASN A 86 2.15 -11.21 -1.67
CA ASN A 86 3.39 -10.49 -1.90
C ASN A 86 4.47 -10.81 -0.85
N LEU A 87 4.07 -11.01 0.41
CA LEU A 87 4.98 -11.53 1.45
C LEU A 87 5.50 -12.92 1.06
N MET A 88 4.61 -13.83 0.64
CA MET A 88 4.98 -15.19 0.26
C MET A 88 5.88 -15.24 -0.98
N ILE A 89 5.67 -14.37 -1.96
CA ILE A 89 6.53 -14.25 -3.15
C ILE A 89 7.97 -13.87 -2.74
N GLN A 90 8.13 -12.98 -1.76
CA GLN A 90 9.46 -12.61 -1.26
C GLN A 90 10.18 -13.79 -0.60
N ASP A 91 9.44 -14.71 0.02
CA ASP A 91 9.96 -15.94 0.61
C ASP A 91 9.61 -17.19 -0.21
N SER A 92 10.00 -17.15 -1.49
CA SER A 92 9.78 -18.24 -2.46
C SER A 92 10.50 -19.56 -2.13
N LYS A 93 11.36 -19.59 -1.11
CA LYS A 93 11.98 -20.83 -0.63
C LYS A 93 11.04 -21.62 0.29
N THR A 94 10.21 -20.90 1.04
CA THR A 94 9.21 -21.42 1.96
C THR A 94 7.89 -21.64 1.24
N PHE A 95 7.42 -20.67 0.45
CA PHE A 95 6.10 -20.71 -0.17
C PHE A 95 6.20 -20.89 -1.68
N TYR A 96 5.47 -21.87 -2.20
CA TYR A 96 5.39 -22.17 -3.62
C TYR A 96 3.99 -21.76 -4.07
N LEU A 97 3.92 -20.76 -4.93
CA LEU A 97 2.66 -20.21 -5.40
C LEU A 97 2.45 -20.55 -6.88
N THR A 98 1.21 -20.85 -7.27
CA THR A 98 0.81 -21.05 -8.67
C THR A 98 -0.14 -19.94 -9.13
N HIS A 99 -0.54 -19.99 -10.41
CA HIS A 99 -1.50 -19.05 -11.00
C HIS A 99 -1.10 -17.58 -10.80
N ASN A 100 0.14 -17.22 -11.17
CA ASN A 100 0.70 -15.88 -10.99
C ASN A 100 0.71 -15.38 -9.53
N GLY A 101 0.88 -16.30 -8.57
CA GLY A 101 1.01 -15.94 -7.16
C GLY A 101 -0.31 -15.93 -6.39
N THR A 102 -1.42 -16.34 -7.01
CA THR A 102 -2.73 -16.29 -6.35
C THR A 102 -3.02 -17.49 -5.47
N TRP A 103 -2.45 -18.65 -5.77
CA TRP A 103 -2.76 -19.91 -5.08
C TRP A 103 -1.53 -20.44 -4.36
N LEU A 104 -1.68 -20.82 -3.08
CA LEU A 104 -0.63 -21.47 -2.31
C LEU A 104 -0.62 -22.96 -2.65
N ASP A 105 0.39 -23.38 -3.40
CA ASP A 105 0.52 -24.74 -3.89
C ASP A 105 1.26 -25.62 -2.90
N ALA A 106 2.42 -25.18 -2.40
CA ALA A 106 3.18 -25.95 -1.43
C ALA A 106 3.85 -25.06 -0.38
N ILE A 107 4.15 -25.66 0.77
CA ILE A 107 4.96 -25.07 1.82
C ILE A 107 6.16 -25.97 2.08
N SER A 108 7.35 -25.40 2.11
CA SER A 108 8.56 -26.04 2.59
C SER A 108 8.93 -25.57 3.99
N TYR A 109 9.45 -26.49 4.79
CA TYR A 109 9.93 -26.23 6.15
C TYR A 109 11.12 -27.13 6.47
N TYR A 110 11.82 -26.83 7.55
CA TYR A 110 12.93 -27.67 8.01
C TYR A 110 12.51 -28.46 9.25
N ASN A 111 12.72 -29.77 9.21
CA ASN A 111 12.57 -30.67 10.35
C ASN A 111 13.91 -31.37 10.58
N ASN A 112 14.52 -31.20 11.76
CA ASN A 112 15.84 -31.76 12.08
C ASN A 112 16.90 -31.51 10.98
N GLN A 113 16.96 -30.28 10.46
CA GLN A 113 17.86 -29.83 9.38
C GLN A 113 17.57 -30.39 7.97
N GLU A 114 16.57 -31.27 7.83
CA GLU A 114 16.10 -31.74 6.53
C GLU A 114 14.96 -30.85 6.02
N LYS A 115 15.05 -30.47 4.73
CA LYS A 115 13.98 -29.73 4.07
C LYS A 115 12.85 -30.70 3.70
N GLN A 116 11.67 -30.43 4.22
CA GLN A 116 10.42 -31.10 3.90
C GLN A 116 9.54 -30.17 3.06
N THR A 117 8.72 -30.73 2.17
CA THR A 117 7.78 -29.96 1.35
C THR A 117 6.43 -30.67 1.34
N ILE A 118 5.38 -29.95 1.71
CA ILE A 118 3.99 -30.45 1.65
C ILE A 118 3.28 -29.67 0.56
N ALA A 119 2.93 -30.37 -0.51
CA ALA A 119 2.17 -29.84 -1.63
C ALA A 119 0.68 -30.09 -1.42
N SER A 120 -0.14 -29.12 -1.81
CA SER A 120 -1.58 -29.27 -1.95
C SER A 120 -1.85 -30.41 -2.91
N LYS A 121 -2.70 -31.34 -2.49
CA LYS A 121 -3.07 -32.50 -3.29
C LYS A 121 -4.44 -32.94 -2.83
N ASP A 122 -5.37 -33.00 -3.77
CA ASP A 122 -6.72 -33.53 -3.55
C ASP A 122 -6.70 -34.82 -2.72
N PRO A 123 -7.43 -34.90 -1.60
CA PRO A 123 -8.44 -33.97 -1.09
C PRO A 123 -7.95 -32.85 -0.14
N TYR A 124 -6.63 -32.69 0.02
CA TYR A 124 -6.01 -31.76 0.95
C TYR A 124 -5.51 -30.47 0.32
N TYR A 125 -5.65 -29.36 1.04
CA TYR A 125 -5.23 -28.02 0.59
C TYR A 125 -4.81 -27.14 1.77
N TRP A 126 -4.17 -26.01 1.47
CA TRP A 126 -3.82 -25.00 2.47
C TRP A 126 -4.95 -24.01 2.70
N MET A 127 -5.55 -24.06 3.90
CA MET A 127 -6.51 -23.05 4.34
C MET A 127 -5.81 -21.92 5.09
N VAL A 128 -6.29 -20.69 4.88
CA VAL A 128 -5.71 -19.48 5.47
C VAL A 128 -6.62 -18.97 6.56
N TYR A 129 -6.06 -18.80 7.75
CA TYR A 129 -6.70 -18.14 8.87
C TYR A 129 -5.96 -16.84 9.19
N ASN A 130 -6.71 -15.79 9.48
CA ASN A 130 -6.19 -14.52 9.99
C ASN A 130 -6.76 -14.28 11.39
N ASN A 131 -5.87 -14.11 12.37
CA ASN A 131 -6.22 -13.85 13.77
C ASN A 131 -7.17 -14.91 14.38
N GLY A 132 -7.05 -16.17 13.92
CA GLY A 132 -7.85 -17.31 14.39
C GLY A 132 -9.14 -17.58 13.61
N GLU A 133 -9.51 -16.71 12.67
CA GLU A 133 -10.69 -16.87 11.83
C GLU A 133 -10.31 -17.23 10.39
N ILE A 134 -11.16 -18.00 9.70
CA ILE A 134 -10.93 -18.30 8.27
C ILE A 134 -10.97 -16.98 7.50
N SER A 135 -9.94 -16.72 6.68
CA SER A 135 -9.74 -15.47 5.94
C SER A 135 -10.94 -15.08 5.05
N GLY A 136 -11.70 -16.07 4.55
CA GLY A 136 -12.82 -15.87 3.63
C GLY A 136 -12.40 -15.40 2.22
N VAL A 137 -11.17 -14.88 2.08
CA VAL A 137 -10.52 -14.48 0.84
C VAL A 137 -9.20 -15.23 0.65
N GLY A 138 -8.75 -15.34 -0.61
CA GLY A 138 -7.47 -15.94 -0.95
C GLY A 138 -6.26 -15.07 -0.58
N ILE A 139 -5.06 -15.66 -0.62
CA ILE A 139 -3.79 -14.99 -0.24
C ILE A 139 -3.49 -13.72 -1.05
N ALA A 140 -3.99 -13.63 -2.28
CA ALA A 140 -3.77 -12.48 -3.16
C ALA A 140 -4.48 -11.22 -2.65
N ASP A 141 -5.67 -11.40 -2.09
CA ASP A 141 -6.56 -10.32 -1.67
C ASP A 141 -6.49 -10.08 -0.15
N LEU A 142 -5.88 -11.01 0.60
CA LEU A 142 -5.71 -10.86 2.03
C LEU A 142 -4.71 -9.75 2.36
N LEU A 143 -5.24 -8.61 2.82
CA LEU A 143 -4.45 -7.52 3.37
C LEU A 143 -3.88 -7.89 4.74
N ILE A 144 -2.59 -7.64 4.93
CA ILE A 144 -1.88 -7.88 6.19
C ILE A 144 -1.62 -6.57 6.92
N HIS A 145 -1.77 -6.61 8.25
CA HIS A 145 -1.60 -5.49 9.15
C HIS A 145 -0.59 -5.82 10.24
N ASN A 146 0.10 -4.80 10.76
CA ASN A 146 1.08 -5.00 11.82
C ASN A 146 0.43 -5.67 13.04
N GLY A 147 0.98 -6.80 13.47
CA GLY A 147 0.49 -7.61 14.57
C GLY A 147 -0.40 -8.79 14.17
N ASP A 148 -0.73 -8.94 12.87
CA ASP A 148 -1.54 -10.06 12.41
C ASP A 148 -0.88 -11.42 12.69
N LYS A 149 -1.74 -12.39 12.99
CA LYS A 149 -1.39 -13.80 13.15
C LYS A 149 -2.01 -14.60 12.02
N ILE A 150 -1.20 -14.96 11.04
CA ILE A 150 -1.59 -15.78 9.91
C ILE A 150 -1.29 -17.24 10.23
N GLU A 151 -2.29 -18.10 10.08
CA GLU A 151 -2.12 -19.54 10.20
C GLU A 151 -2.48 -20.22 8.87
N LEU A 152 -1.56 -21.04 8.38
CA LEU A 152 -1.72 -21.84 7.17
C LEU A 152 -1.93 -23.28 7.62
N ARG A 153 -3.10 -23.84 7.34
CA ARG A 153 -3.48 -25.16 7.84
C ARG A 153 -3.71 -26.11 6.67
N TYR A 154 -2.94 -27.20 6.62
CA TYR A 154 -3.12 -28.24 5.62
C TYR A 154 -4.25 -29.16 6.05
N GLN A 155 -5.39 -29.08 5.37
CA GLN A 155 -6.65 -29.69 5.78
C GLN A 155 -7.34 -30.41 4.62
N HIS A 156 -8.18 -31.38 4.96
CA HIS A 156 -9.11 -32.06 4.06
C HIS A 156 -10.40 -31.24 3.93
N TYR A 157 -11.02 -31.20 2.75
CA TYR A 157 -12.31 -30.51 2.54
C TYR A 157 -13.51 -31.16 3.23
#